data_AF-Q9NHB3-F1
#
_entry.id   AF-Q9NHB3-F1
#
_cell.length_a   1.000
_cell.length_b   1.000
_cell.length_c   1.000
_cell.angle_alpha   90.00
_cell.angle_beta   90.00
_cell.angle_gamma   90.00
#
_symmetry.space_group_name_H-M   'P 1'
#
loop_
_entity.id
_entity.type
_entity.pdbx_description
1 polymer ?
#
loop_
_entity_poly.entity_id
_entity_poly.type
_entity_poly.pdbx_seq_one_letter_code
_entity_poly.pdbx_strand_id
1 'polypeptide(L)'
;GSHIKGLLINFVHHFWPNLLKNNVVEEFITPIVKVTKGKEEKSFYSLPEFEEWKRDTDNWHTYKVKYYKGLGTSTAKEAKEYFSDMDKHKIPFKYQGTEDDASITLAFSKKKIEERKEWLTNFMVERKRRLEMGLPEVYLYGKETKHISYNEFINRELVLFSNMDNERSIPSLVDGLKPGQRKVIFTCIKRNLIRELKVAQLAGSVAEQSSYHHGEQSLMSTIINL
;
A
#
# COMPACT_ATOMS: atom_id res chain seq x y z
N GLY A 1 -3.50 -4.00 -2.82
CA GLY A 1 -4.30 -3.95 -4.07
C GLY A 1 -3.41 -3.84 -5.29
N SER A 2 -2.44 -2.93 -5.27
CA SER A 2 -1.57 -2.57 -6.41
C SER A 2 -0.93 -3.74 -7.14
N HIS A 3 -0.40 -4.74 -6.41
CA HIS A 3 0.13 -5.95 -7.06
C HIS A 3 -0.90 -6.70 -7.92
N ILE A 4 -2.15 -6.83 -7.44
CA ILE A 4 -3.24 -7.50 -8.17
C ILE A 4 -3.58 -6.70 -9.43
N LYS A 5 -3.69 -5.37 -9.32
CA LYS A 5 -3.91 -4.48 -10.47
C LYS A 5 -2.80 -4.67 -11.51
N GLY A 6 -1.53 -4.68 -11.07
CA GLY A 6 -0.39 -4.88 -11.94
C GLY A 6 -0.37 -6.24 -12.62
N LEU A 7 -0.74 -7.32 -11.92
CA LEU A 7 -0.88 -8.66 -12.51
C LEU A 7 -1.99 -8.70 -13.58
N LEU A 8 -3.12 -8.03 -13.34
CA LEU A 8 -4.20 -7.91 -14.33
C LEU A 8 -3.74 -7.12 -15.56
N ILE A 9 -3.08 -5.98 -15.36
CA ILE A 9 -2.50 -5.17 -16.44
C ILE A 9 -1.50 -6.01 -17.25
N ASN A 10 -0.59 -6.73 -16.58
CA ASN A 10 0.37 -7.61 -17.23
C ASN A 10 -0.30 -8.75 -17.99
N PHE A 11 -1.36 -9.34 -17.45
CA PHE A 11 -2.14 -10.36 -18.14
C PHE A 11 -2.70 -9.83 -19.47
N VAL A 12 -3.37 -8.67 -19.45
CA VAL A 12 -3.92 -8.07 -20.67
C VAL A 12 -2.78 -7.64 -21.61
N HIS A 13 -1.68 -7.07 -21.10
CA HIS A 13 -0.53 -6.66 -21.89
C HIS A 13 0.12 -7.84 -22.63
N HIS A 14 0.27 -8.97 -21.94
CA HIS A 14 0.92 -10.16 -22.47
C HIS A 14 0.12 -10.81 -23.59
N PHE A 15 -1.20 -10.95 -23.42
CA PHE A 15 -2.06 -11.63 -24.38
C PHE A 15 -2.63 -10.72 -25.47
N TRP A 16 -2.95 -9.45 -25.11
CA TRP A 16 -3.64 -8.50 -25.99
C TRP A 16 -3.13 -7.06 -25.79
N PRO A 17 -1.88 -6.75 -26.18
CA PRO A 17 -1.28 -5.44 -25.96
C PRO A 17 -2.08 -4.29 -26.59
N ASN A 18 -2.78 -4.54 -27.70
CA ASN A 18 -3.63 -3.54 -28.36
C ASN A 18 -4.84 -3.13 -27.49
N LEU A 19 -5.31 -3.94 -26.54
CA LEU A 19 -6.39 -3.53 -25.64
C LEU A 19 -5.95 -2.43 -24.67
N LEU A 20 -4.69 -2.43 -24.23
CA LEU A 20 -4.17 -1.37 -23.36
C LEU A 20 -4.14 -0.03 -24.10
N LYS A 21 -3.75 -0.05 -25.39
CA LYS A 21 -3.73 1.12 -26.27
C LYS A 21 -5.11 1.73 -26.51
N ASN A 22 -6.16 0.91 -26.40
CA ASN A 22 -7.55 1.35 -26.51
C ASN A 22 -8.16 1.77 -25.16
N ASN A 23 -7.35 1.93 -24.11
CA ASN A 23 -7.76 2.43 -22.79
C ASN A 23 -8.94 1.65 -22.17
N VAL A 24 -8.94 0.32 -22.33
CA VAL A 24 -10.01 -0.57 -21.86
C VAL A 24 -9.96 -0.81 -20.35
N VAL A 25 -8.80 -0.58 -19.72
CA VAL A 25 -8.59 -0.84 -18.29
C VAL A 25 -8.95 0.41 -17.48
N GLU A 26 -9.83 0.25 -16.51
CA GLU A 26 -10.18 1.27 -15.52
C GLU A 26 -10.02 0.67 -14.12
N GLU A 27 -9.81 1.53 -13.13
CA GLU A 27 -9.85 1.14 -11.73
C GLU A 27 -10.83 1.97 -10.92
N PHE A 28 -11.35 1.35 -9.86
CA PHE A 28 -12.19 1.99 -8.86
C PHE A 28 -11.41 2.13 -7.56
N ILE A 29 -11.12 3.37 -7.15
CA ILE A 29 -10.41 3.67 -5.91
C ILE A 29 -11.39 3.93 -4.77
N THR A 30 -11.00 3.57 -3.55
CA THR A 30 -11.74 3.92 -2.32
C THR A 30 -10.77 4.56 -1.33
N PRO A 31 -11.24 5.44 -0.42
CA PRO A 31 -10.34 6.12 0.50
C PRO A 31 -9.66 5.13 1.44
N ILE A 32 -8.39 5.36 1.73
CA ILE A 32 -7.56 4.56 2.66
C ILE A 32 -7.71 5.06 4.11
N VAL A 33 -7.98 6.35 4.30
CA VAL A 33 -8.24 6.95 5.61
C VAL A 33 -9.44 7.88 5.52
N LYS A 34 -10.33 7.79 6.51
CA LYS A 34 -11.34 8.81 6.76
C LYS A 34 -11.14 9.42 8.14
N VAL A 35 -11.32 10.73 8.22
CA VAL A 35 -11.32 11.46 9.49
C VAL A 35 -12.66 12.15 9.67
N THR A 36 -13.20 12.07 10.89
CA THR A 36 -14.52 12.62 11.22
C THR A 36 -14.45 13.49 12.46
N LYS A 37 -15.02 14.68 12.42
CA LYS A 37 -15.18 15.59 13.57
C LYS A 37 -16.56 16.23 13.53
N GLY A 38 -17.46 15.76 14.41
CA GLY A 38 -18.86 16.18 14.39
C GLY A 38 -19.52 15.81 13.05
N LYS A 39 -19.88 16.82 12.25
CA LYS A 39 -20.46 16.66 10.91
C LYS A 39 -19.44 16.75 9.77
N GLU A 40 -18.20 17.12 10.06
CA GLU A 40 -17.13 17.21 9.06
C GLU A 40 -16.53 15.83 8.82
N GLU A 41 -16.51 15.38 7.57
CA GLU A 41 -15.84 14.16 7.12
C GLU A 41 -14.84 14.50 6.01
N LYS A 42 -13.60 14.04 6.15
CA LYS A 42 -12.58 14.11 5.09
C LYS A 42 -12.10 12.71 4.76
N SER A 43 -11.92 12.46 3.47
CA SER A 43 -11.48 11.18 2.92
C SER A 43 -10.15 11.39 2.20
N PHE A 44 -9.17 10.55 2.51
CA PHE A 44 -7.84 10.55 1.91
C PHE A 44 -7.63 9.24 1.14
N TYR A 45 -7.07 9.34 -0.05
CA TYR A 45 -6.88 8.19 -0.96
C TYR A 45 -5.43 7.70 -0.98
N SER A 46 -4.50 8.47 -0.39
CA SER A 46 -3.14 8.05 -0.12
C SER A 46 -2.76 8.32 1.34
N LEU A 47 -1.82 7.55 1.89
CA LEU A 47 -1.27 7.81 3.22
C LEU A 47 -0.45 9.11 3.27
N PRO A 48 0.37 9.45 2.26
CA PRO A 48 1.07 10.73 2.25
C PRO A 48 0.15 11.94 2.29
N GLU A 49 -0.98 11.91 1.56
CA GLU A 49 -2.01 12.97 1.60
C GLU A 49 -2.59 13.16 3.02
N PHE A 50 -2.84 12.04 3.73
CA PHE A 50 -3.31 12.08 5.10
C PHE A 50 -2.25 12.63 6.07
N GLU A 51 -0.98 12.26 5.90
CA GLU A 51 0.11 12.76 6.74
C GLU A 51 0.43 14.23 6.46
N GLU A 52 0.28 14.71 5.23
CA GLU A 52 0.29 16.14 4.90
C GLU A 52 -0.81 16.89 5.65
N TRP A 53 -2.05 16.41 5.56
CA TRP A 53 -3.17 17.02 6.28
C TRP A 53 -2.94 17.06 7.79
N LYS A 54 -2.35 16.01 8.39
CA LYS A 54 -2.00 15.98 9.81
C LYS A 54 -0.94 17.01 10.19
N ARG A 55 0.06 17.24 9.34
CA ARG A 55 1.10 18.25 9.59
C ARG A 55 0.55 19.66 9.51
N ASP A 56 -0.39 19.90 8.59
CA ASP A 56 -0.95 21.23 8.34
C ASP A 56 -2.15 21.57 9.24
N THR A 57 -2.65 20.62 10.03
CA THR A 57 -3.83 20.78 10.87
C THR A 57 -3.49 20.63 12.35
N ASP A 58 -3.27 21.72 13.07
CA ASP A 58 -2.89 21.70 14.49
C ASP A 58 -3.81 20.85 15.38
N ASN A 59 -5.11 20.89 15.13
CA ASN A 59 -6.11 20.18 15.93
C ASN A 59 -6.45 18.77 15.41
N TRP A 60 -5.64 18.18 14.52
CA TRP A 60 -5.91 16.87 13.91
C TRP A 60 -6.25 15.77 14.93
N HIS A 61 -5.61 15.79 16.11
CA HIS A 61 -5.85 14.86 17.22
C HIS A 61 -7.29 14.85 17.76
N THR A 62 -8.10 15.86 17.44
CA THR A 62 -9.53 15.93 17.81
C THR A 62 -10.44 15.20 16.82
N TYR A 63 -9.90 14.78 15.67
CA TYR A 63 -10.64 14.02 14.67
C TYR A 63 -10.58 12.52 15.00
N LYS A 64 -11.70 11.83 14.81
CA LYS A 64 -11.73 10.37 14.81
C LYS A 64 -11.13 9.86 13.51
N VAL A 65 -9.98 9.20 13.58
CA VAL A 65 -9.29 8.61 12.42
C VAL A 65 -9.70 7.15 12.25
N LYS A 66 -10.18 6.78 11.05
CA LYS A 66 -10.52 5.40 10.68
C LYS A 66 -9.75 4.98 9.43
N TYR A 67 -9.02 3.88 9.54
CA TYR A 67 -8.25 3.28 8.44
C TYR A 67 -9.07 2.20 7.72
N TYR A 68 -9.11 2.26 6.39
CA TYR A 68 -9.83 1.35 5.52
C TYR A 68 -8.82 0.46 4.79
N LYS A 69 -8.46 -0.66 5.42
CA LYS A 69 -7.42 -1.58 4.90
C LYS A 69 -7.92 -2.52 3.81
N GLY A 70 -9.21 -2.85 3.87
CA GLY A 70 -9.86 -3.72 2.90
C GLY A 70 -11.21 -3.15 2.52
N LEU A 71 -11.70 -3.53 1.34
CA LEU A 71 -13.00 -3.09 0.85
C LEU A 71 -14.14 -3.47 1.80
N GLY A 72 -14.01 -4.59 2.52
CA GLY A 72 -14.96 -5.04 3.55
C GLY A 72 -15.06 -4.14 4.79
N THR A 73 -14.17 -3.14 4.96
CA THR A 73 -14.30 -2.14 6.03
C THR A 73 -15.36 -1.08 5.70
N SER A 74 -15.70 -0.91 4.42
CA SER A 74 -16.73 0.02 3.96
C SER A 74 -18.12 -0.55 4.19
N THR A 75 -19.02 0.28 4.70
CA THR A 75 -20.43 -0.08 4.86
C THR A 75 -21.18 0.01 3.52
N ALA A 76 -22.35 -0.65 3.43
CA ALA A 76 -23.21 -0.55 2.24
C ALA A 76 -23.65 0.89 1.94
N LYS A 77 -23.76 1.74 2.98
CA LYS A 77 -24.06 3.18 2.82
C LYS A 77 -22.91 3.90 2.14
N GLU A 78 -21.68 3.71 2.63
CA GLU A 78 -20.48 4.31 2.04
C GLU A 78 -20.25 3.83 0.61
N ALA A 79 -20.51 2.55 0.33
CA ALA A 79 -20.44 2.04 -1.03
C ALA A 79 -21.37 2.81 -1.97
N LYS A 80 -22.64 3.01 -1.58
CA LYS A 80 -23.60 3.82 -2.37
C LYS A 80 -23.11 5.25 -2.57
N GLU A 81 -22.51 5.86 -1.56
CA GLU A 81 -21.90 7.20 -1.67
C GLU A 81 -20.76 7.22 -2.70
N TYR A 82 -19.87 6.23 -2.68
CA TYR A 82 -18.77 6.13 -3.66
C TYR A 82 -19.28 5.93 -5.09
N PHE A 83 -20.29 5.07 -5.29
CA PHE A 83 -20.90 4.86 -6.60
C PHE A 83 -21.72 6.06 -7.10
N SER A 84 -22.19 6.91 -6.19
CA SER A 84 -22.88 8.17 -6.55
C SER A 84 -21.90 9.23 -7.08
N ASP A 85 -20.63 9.16 -6.70
CA ASP A 85 -19.54 10.04 -7.17
C ASP A 85 -18.57 9.28 -8.09
N MET A 86 -19.10 8.68 -9.15
CA MET A 86 -18.33 7.81 -10.05
C MET A 86 -17.11 8.51 -10.66
N ASP A 87 -17.22 9.79 -11.01
CA ASP A 87 -16.14 10.55 -11.68
C ASP A 87 -14.92 10.78 -10.79
N LYS A 88 -15.09 10.70 -9.47
CA LYS A 88 -13.99 10.78 -8.51
C LYS A 88 -13.35 9.42 -8.27
N HIS A 89 -14.17 8.37 -8.22
CA HIS A 89 -13.73 7.04 -7.84
C HIS A 89 -13.22 6.20 -9.02
N LYS A 90 -13.64 6.52 -10.24
CA LYS A 90 -13.25 5.81 -11.46
C LYS A 90 -12.05 6.49 -12.11
N ILE A 91 -10.90 5.82 -12.09
CA ILE A 91 -9.67 6.30 -12.71
C ILE A 91 -9.35 5.42 -13.92
N PRO A 92 -9.52 5.93 -15.16
CA PRO A 92 -9.13 5.21 -16.36
C PRO A 92 -7.60 5.17 -16.51
N PHE A 93 -7.09 4.04 -16.99
CA PHE A 93 -5.71 3.95 -17.45
C PHE A 93 -5.60 4.47 -18.88
N LYS A 94 -4.62 5.35 -19.13
CA LYS A 94 -4.32 5.84 -20.48
C LYS A 94 -2.97 5.36 -20.94
N TYR A 95 -2.94 4.66 -22.06
CA TYR A 95 -1.69 4.35 -22.75
C TYR A 95 -1.12 5.62 -23.38
N GLN A 96 0.14 5.92 -23.08
CA GLN A 96 0.85 7.13 -23.52
C GLN A 96 2.02 6.83 -24.46
N GLY A 97 2.42 5.57 -24.61
CA GLY A 97 3.47 5.18 -25.56
C GLY A 97 4.26 3.96 -25.13
N THR A 98 5.38 3.73 -25.81
CA THR A 98 6.24 2.56 -25.60
C THR A 98 6.87 2.49 -24.20
N GLU A 99 6.90 3.60 -23.46
CA GLU A 99 7.35 3.64 -22.07
C GLU A 99 6.43 2.83 -21.13
N ASP A 100 5.14 2.76 -21.45
CA ASP A 100 4.18 1.93 -20.71
C ASP A 100 4.51 0.44 -20.90
N ASP A 101 4.76 0.03 -22.14
CA ASP A 101 5.15 -1.35 -22.47
C ASP A 101 6.46 -1.73 -21.76
N ALA A 102 7.44 -0.82 -21.78
CA ALA A 102 8.72 -1.02 -21.12
C ALA A 102 8.56 -1.16 -19.60
N SER A 103 7.70 -0.33 -18.98
CA SER A 103 7.43 -0.34 -17.55
C SER A 103 6.72 -1.62 -17.10
N ILE A 104 5.71 -2.08 -17.86
CA ILE A 104 5.03 -3.35 -17.58
C ILE A 104 6.02 -4.51 -17.71
N THR A 105 6.83 -4.50 -18.78
CA THR A 105 7.84 -5.54 -19.00
C THR A 105 8.90 -5.55 -17.89
N LEU A 106 9.37 -4.39 -17.44
CA LEU A 106 10.28 -4.26 -16.30
C LEU A 106 9.70 -4.94 -15.05
N ALA A 107 8.45 -4.62 -14.71
CA ALA A 107 7.80 -5.10 -13.52
C ALA A 107 7.60 -6.63 -13.50
N PHE A 108 7.20 -7.24 -14.63
CA PHE A 108 6.70 -8.62 -14.64
C PHE A 108 7.55 -9.62 -15.46
N SER A 109 8.47 -9.16 -16.30
CA SER A 109 9.33 -10.07 -17.06
C SER A 109 10.28 -10.83 -16.14
N LYS A 110 10.30 -12.16 -16.27
CA LYS A 110 11.26 -13.02 -15.55
C LYS A 110 12.71 -12.76 -15.95
N LYS A 111 12.96 -12.09 -17.08
CA LYS A 111 14.31 -11.79 -17.60
C LYS A 111 14.88 -10.46 -17.08
N LYS A 112 14.06 -9.57 -16.51
CA LYS A 112 14.46 -8.22 -16.10
C LYS A 112 14.79 -8.08 -14.61
N ILE A 113 15.42 -9.10 -14.03
CA ILE A 113 15.71 -9.13 -12.58
C ILE A 113 16.69 -8.03 -12.20
N GLU A 114 17.81 -7.90 -12.93
CA GLU A 114 18.82 -6.88 -12.62
C GLU A 114 18.29 -5.46 -12.80
N GLU A 115 17.53 -5.20 -13.87
CA GLU A 115 16.87 -3.91 -14.09
C GLU A 115 15.89 -3.56 -12.95
N ARG A 116 15.17 -4.56 -12.40
CA ARG A 116 14.31 -4.33 -11.23
C ARG A 116 15.09 -4.02 -9.96
N LYS A 117 16.29 -4.60 -9.77
CA LYS A 117 17.14 -4.27 -8.62
C LYS A 117 17.59 -2.82 -8.71
N GLU A 118 18.01 -2.37 -9.89
CA GLU A 118 18.38 -0.97 -10.12
C GLU A 118 17.19 -0.04 -9.90
N TRP A 119 16.03 -0.37 -10.49
CA TRP A 119 14.79 0.37 -10.33
C TRP A 119 14.38 0.55 -8.86
N LEU A 120 14.41 -0.53 -8.06
CA LEU A 120 14.11 -0.46 -6.63
C LEU A 120 15.18 0.32 -5.85
N THR A 121 16.46 0.16 -6.21
CA THR A 121 17.55 0.91 -5.58
C THR A 121 17.37 2.40 -5.80
N ASN A 122 17.10 2.81 -7.04
CA ASN A 122 16.84 4.22 -7.40
C ASN A 122 15.63 4.77 -6.63
N PHE A 123 14.54 3.99 -6.53
CA PHE A 123 13.38 4.36 -5.73
C PHE A 123 13.73 4.57 -4.24
N MET A 124 14.48 3.64 -3.64
CA MET A 124 14.88 3.72 -2.23
C MET A 124 15.80 4.91 -1.96
N VAL A 125 16.78 5.15 -2.84
CA VAL A 125 17.70 6.30 -2.75
C VAL A 125 16.95 7.62 -2.86
N GLU A 126 16.05 7.74 -3.84
CA GLU A 126 15.25 8.95 -4.01
C GLU A 126 14.32 9.20 -2.82
N ARG A 127 13.68 8.15 -2.31
CA ARG A 127 12.82 8.24 -1.12
C ARG A 127 13.61 8.73 0.10
N LYS A 128 14.81 8.18 0.32
CA LYS A 128 15.70 8.60 1.41
C LYS A 128 16.14 10.06 1.25
N ARG A 129 16.56 10.46 0.05
CA ARG A 129 16.97 11.83 -0.27
C ARG A 129 15.86 12.83 0.02
N ARG A 130 14.62 12.54 -0.41
CA ARG A 130 13.46 13.41 -0.16
C ARG A 130 13.18 13.57 1.33
N LEU A 131 13.24 12.48 2.09
CA LEU A 131 13.05 12.49 3.54
C LEU A 131 14.11 13.37 4.23
N GLU A 132 15.39 13.24 3.86
CA GLU A 132 16.49 14.04 4.41
C GLU A 132 16.36 15.54 4.07
N MET A 133 15.77 15.86 2.91
CA MET A 133 15.49 17.24 2.49
C MET A 133 14.17 17.80 3.05
N GLY A 134 13.38 17.01 3.79
CA GLY A 134 12.05 17.41 4.26
C GLY A 134 11.02 17.62 3.14
N LEU A 135 11.24 17.02 1.97
CA LEU A 135 10.32 17.10 0.83
C LEU A 135 9.18 16.07 0.98
N PRO A 136 7.96 16.40 0.52
CA PRO A 136 6.83 15.46 0.56
C PRO A 136 7.08 14.23 -0.32
N GLU A 137 6.49 13.10 0.09
CA GLU A 137 6.46 11.89 -0.73
C GLU A 137 5.58 12.09 -1.96
N VAL A 138 5.99 11.57 -3.12
CA VAL A 138 5.14 11.57 -4.31
C VAL A 138 4.09 10.47 -4.18
N TYR A 139 2.83 10.80 -4.41
CA TYR A 139 1.73 9.85 -4.39
C TYR A 139 0.79 10.02 -5.58
N LEU A 140 0.07 8.95 -5.92
CA LEU A 140 -1.03 8.98 -6.89
C LEU A 140 -2.37 9.28 -6.19
N TYR A 141 -3.39 9.61 -6.98
CA TYR A 141 -4.77 9.83 -6.53
C TYR A 141 -4.98 11.12 -5.72
N GLY A 142 -4.20 12.16 -6.02
CA GLY A 142 -4.54 13.51 -5.58
C GLY A 142 -5.89 13.96 -6.17
N LYS A 143 -6.48 15.02 -5.60
CA LYS A 143 -7.85 15.49 -5.90
C LYS A 143 -8.16 15.71 -7.38
N GLU A 144 -7.16 16.00 -8.21
CA GLU A 144 -7.33 16.30 -9.63
C GLU A 144 -7.00 15.13 -10.58
N THR A 145 -6.72 13.95 -10.03
CA THR A 145 -6.36 12.78 -10.85
C THR A 145 -7.57 12.32 -11.65
N LYS A 146 -7.54 12.52 -12.98
CA LYS A 146 -8.61 12.08 -13.90
C LYS A 146 -8.27 10.84 -14.71
N HIS A 147 -7.00 10.49 -14.77
CA HIS A 147 -6.47 9.28 -15.41
C HIS A 147 -5.04 9.07 -14.91
N ILE A 148 -4.51 7.87 -15.12
CA ILE A 148 -3.11 7.55 -14.86
C ILE A 148 -2.54 6.77 -16.04
N SER A 149 -1.26 6.95 -16.33
CA SER A 149 -0.55 6.08 -17.28
C SER A 149 -0.12 4.76 -16.63
N TYR A 150 0.21 3.75 -17.45
CA TYR A 150 0.76 2.50 -16.93
C TYR A 150 2.15 2.73 -16.35
N ASN A 151 2.97 3.58 -16.96
CA ASN A 151 4.26 4.00 -16.43
C ASN A 151 4.12 4.62 -15.03
N GLU A 152 3.22 5.59 -14.84
CA GLU A 152 3.00 6.20 -13.53
C GLU A 152 2.53 5.18 -12.50
N PHE A 153 1.61 4.30 -12.87
CA PHE A 153 1.15 3.24 -11.98
C PHE A 153 2.30 2.33 -11.55
N ILE A 154 3.14 1.86 -12.48
CA ILE A 154 4.28 1.00 -12.18
C ILE A 154 5.27 1.75 -11.26
N ASN A 155 5.66 2.95 -11.65
CA ASN A 155 6.76 3.69 -11.01
C ASN A 155 6.35 4.48 -9.75
N ARG A 156 5.06 4.68 -9.48
CA ARG A 156 4.58 5.44 -8.31
C ARG A 156 3.69 4.64 -7.36
N GLU A 157 3.08 3.54 -7.81
CA GLU A 157 2.25 2.69 -6.94
C GLU A 157 2.76 1.25 -6.83
N LEU A 158 3.07 0.58 -7.94
CA LEU A 158 3.54 -0.81 -7.89
C LEU A 158 4.90 -0.91 -7.18
N VAL A 159 5.79 0.08 -7.40
CA VAL A 159 7.09 0.16 -6.71
C VAL A 159 6.95 0.15 -5.18
N LEU A 160 5.89 0.77 -4.64
CA LEU A 160 5.62 0.79 -3.20
C LEU A 160 5.34 -0.61 -2.68
N PHE A 161 4.56 -1.39 -3.44
CA PHE A 161 4.32 -2.79 -3.11
C PHE A 161 5.61 -3.61 -3.20
N SER A 162 6.40 -3.44 -4.27
CA SER A 162 7.65 -4.20 -4.45
C SER A 162 8.66 -3.91 -3.33
N ASN A 163 8.81 -2.64 -2.92
CA ASN A 163 9.66 -2.29 -1.78
C ASN A 163 9.10 -2.86 -0.45
N MET A 164 7.79 -2.74 -0.22
CA MET A 164 7.14 -3.31 0.97
C MET A 164 7.28 -4.85 1.01
N ASP A 165 7.28 -5.51 -0.15
CA ASP A 165 7.50 -6.94 -0.25
C ASP A 165 8.93 -7.33 0.16
N ASN A 166 9.92 -6.54 -0.23
CA ASN A 166 11.29 -6.71 0.26
C ASN A 166 11.38 -6.49 1.78
N GLU A 167 10.82 -5.38 2.29
CA GLU A 167 10.85 -5.05 3.72
C GLU A 167 10.24 -6.15 4.60
N ARG A 168 9.17 -6.80 4.15
CA ARG A 168 8.53 -7.89 4.90
C ARG A 168 9.20 -9.25 4.68
N SER A 169 9.92 -9.45 3.57
CA SER A 169 10.46 -10.75 3.17
C SER A 169 11.93 -10.95 3.52
N ILE A 170 12.71 -9.87 3.56
CA ILE A 170 14.16 -9.87 3.81
C ILE A 170 14.40 -9.40 5.26
N PRO A 171 15.15 -10.16 6.09
CA PRO A 171 15.45 -9.76 7.46
C PRO A 171 16.44 -8.60 7.52
N SER A 172 16.47 -7.91 8.66
CA SER A 172 17.52 -6.92 8.94
C SER A 172 18.82 -7.61 9.34
N LEU A 173 19.97 -7.05 8.96
CA LEU A 173 21.29 -7.52 9.39
C LEU A 173 21.48 -7.40 10.90
N VAL A 174 20.86 -6.40 11.53
CA VAL A 174 21.10 -6.05 12.95
C VAL A 174 20.57 -7.13 13.90
N ASP A 175 19.38 -7.67 13.62
CA ASP A 175 18.71 -8.64 14.50
C ASP A 175 18.39 -9.98 13.80
N GLY A 176 18.59 -10.09 12.49
CA GLY A 176 18.24 -11.28 11.72
C GLY A 176 16.73 -11.49 11.56
N LEU A 177 15.88 -10.54 11.97
CA LEU A 177 14.43 -10.71 12.01
C LEU A 177 13.72 -9.97 10.88
N LYS A 178 12.67 -10.59 10.35
CA LYS A 178 11.66 -9.90 9.53
C LYS A 178 10.74 -9.06 10.43
N PRO A 179 10.06 -8.02 9.92
CA PRO A 179 9.17 -7.19 10.72
C PRO A 179 8.09 -7.95 11.50
N GLY A 180 7.50 -9.00 10.92
CA GLY A 180 6.52 -9.85 11.61
C GLY A 180 7.11 -10.56 12.83
N GLN A 181 8.31 -11.13 12.67
CA GLN A 181 9.03 -11.79 13.76
C GLN A 181 9.42 -10.79 14.86
N ARG A 182 9.96 -9.64 14.48
CA ARG A 182 10.33 -8.56 15.41
C ARG A 182 9.12 -8.08 16.23
N LYS A 183 7.94 -7.97 15.61
CA LYS A 183 6.68 -7.63 16.29
C LYS A 183 6.27 -8.69 17.32
N VAL A 184 6.42 -9.98 17.01
CA VAL A 184 6.17 -11.07 17.96
C VAL A 184 7.11 -10.96 19.17
N ILE A 185 8.42 -10.87 18.94
CA ILE A 185 9.42 -10.76 20.00
C ILE A 185 9.19 -9.50 20.86
N PHE A 186 8.95 -8.35 20.22
CA PHE A 186 8.61 -7.12 20.92
C PHE A 186 7.41 -7.30 21.85
N THR A 187 6.33 -7.92 21.39
CA THR A 187 5.14 -8.17 22.23
C THR A 187 5.44 -9.13 23.38
N CYS A 188 6.24 -10.18 23.16
CA CYS A 188 6.65 -11.09 24.24
C CYS A 188 7.44 -10.36 25.33
N ILE A 189 8.38 -9.49 24.94
CA ILE A 189 9.17 -8.66 25.86
C ILE A 189 8.26 -7.66 26.58
N LYS A 190 7.42 -6.92 25.84
CA LYS A 190 6.53 -5.89 26.40
C LYS A 190 5.57 -6.44 27.44
N ARG A 191 5.12 -7.70 27.26
CA ARG A 191 4.22 -8.38 28.21
C ARG A 191 4.94 -9.11 29.33
N ASN A 192 6.27 -9.14 29.31
CA ASN A 192 7.09 -9.96 30.20
C ASN A 192 6.58 -11.42 30.24
N LEU A 193 6.50 -12.05 29.06
CA LEU A 193 5.91 -13.38 28.90
C LEU A 193 6.80 -14.46 29.52
N ILE A 194 6.60 -14.74 30.81
CA ILE A 194 7.33 -15.76 31.58
C ILE A 194 6.56 -17.09 31.66
N ARG A 195 5.23 -17.03 31.61
CA ARG A 195 4.34 -18.20 31.64
C ARG A 195 3.88 -18.54 30.23
N GLU A 196 3.66 -19.84 30.00
CA GLU A 196 3.15 -20.34 28.72
C GLU A 196 1.80 -19.68 28.34
N LEU A 197 1.62 -19.48 27.04
CA LEU A 197 0.42 -18.88 26.46
C LEU A 197 0.07 -19.60 25.17
N LYS A 198 -1.22 -19.81 24.90
CA LYS A 198 -1.65 -20.42 23.63
C LYS A 198 -1.24 -19.52 22.46
N VAL A 199 -0.74 -20.11 21.38
CA VAL A 199 -0.32 -19.40 20.16
C VAL A 199 -1.40 -18.46 19.65
N ALA A 200 -2.66 -18.89 19.66
CA ALA A 200 -3.78 -18.04 19.22
C ALA A 200 -3.97 -16.78 20.09
N GLN A 201 -3.80 -16.90 21.41
CA GLN A 201 -3.90 -15.77 22.34
C GLN A 201 -2.70 -14.82 22.19
N LEU A 202 -1.51 -15.37 21.96
CA LEU A 202 -0.33 -14.57 21.66
C LEU A 202 -0.51 -13.83 20.33
N ALA A 203 -1.00 -14.49 19.28
CA ALA A 203 -1.25 -13.86 17.98
C ALA A 203 -2.22 -12.66 18.10
N GLY A 204 -3.33 -12.82 18.83
CA GLY A 204 -4.25 -11.70 19.10
C GLY A 204 -3.57 -10.55 19.84
N SER A 205 -2.75 -10.88 20.85
CA SER A 205 -1.98 -9.88 21.62
C SER A 205 -0.96 -9.14 20.75
N VAL A 206 -0.27 -9.85 19.84
CA VAL A 206 0.68 -9.25 18.91
C VAL A 206 -0.05 -8.37 17.91
N ALA A 207 -1.20 -8.79 17.38
CA ALA A 207 -1.99 -8.01 16.45
C ALA A 207 -2.42 -6.65 17.04
N GLU A 208 -2.92 -6.67 18.27
CA GLU A 208 -3.32 -5.47 19.02
C GLU A 208 -2.11 -4.59 19.38
N GLN A 209 -1.12 -5.13 20.09
CA GLN A 209 -0.07 -4.32 20.71
C GLN A 209 1.02 -3.86 19.75
N SER A 210 1.26 -4.61 18.68
CA SER A 210 2.28 -4.29 17.68
C SER A 210 1.72 -3.66 16.42
N SER A 211 0.39 -3.49 16.32
CA SER A 211 -0.30 -3.03 15.11
C SER A 211 0.08 -3.89 13.88
N TYR A 212 -0.06 -5.21 13.99
CA TYR A 212 0.14 -6.12 12.84
C TYR A 212 -1.11 -6.13 11.95
N HIS A 213 -0.95 -6.16 10.64
CA HIS A 213 -2.04 -5.87 9.70
C HIS A 213 -2.26 -6.91 8.59
N HIS A 214 -1.52 -8.02 8.60
CA HIS A 214 -1.58 -9.04 7.53
C HIS A 214 -2.34 -10.32 7.95
N GLY A 215 -3.23 -10.20 8.94
CA GLY A 215 -4.07 -11.29 9.43
C GLY A 215 -3.40 -12.19 10.46
N GLU A 216 -4.23 -12.76 11.34
CA GLU A 216 -3.76 -13.56 12.48
C GLU A 216 -3.18 -14.91 12.05
N GLN A 217 -3.66 -15.52 10.98
CA GLN A 217 -3.15 -16.81 10.49
C GLN A 217 -1.68 -16.75 10.10
N SER A 218 -1.27 -15.69 9.37
CA SER A 218 0.13 -15.44 9.04
C SER A 218 0.98 -15.23 10.29
N LEU A 219 0.40 -14.60 11.30
CA LEU A 219 1.07 -14.32 12.57
C LEU A 219 1.24 -15.58 13.43
N MET A 220 0.23 -16.45 13.48
CA MET A 220 0.33 -17.76 14.14
C MET A 220 1.42 -18.61 13.50
N SER A 221 1.49 -18.65 12.16
CA SER A 221 2.59 -19.34 11.46
C SER A 221 3.95 -18.71 11.77
N THR A 222 4.03 -17.38 11.89
CA THR A 222 5.26 -16.69 12.28
C THR A 222 5.70 -17.08 13.70
N ILE A 223 4.76 -17.20 14.64
CA ILE A 223 5.03 -17.63 16.03
C ILE A 223 5.52 -19.08 16.06
N ILE A 224 4.94 -19.98 15.26
CA ILE A 224 5.33 -21.39 15.21
C ILE A 224 6.75 -21.57 14.63
N ASN A 225 7.15 -20.71 13.69
CA ASN A 225 8.44 -20.80 13.00
C ASN A 225 9.59 -20.09 13.75
N LEU A 226 9.29 -19.36 14.83
CA LEU A 226 10.27 -18.70 15.69
C LEU A 226 10.77 -19.66 16.77
#